data_AF-A0A1H9KZ23-F1
#
_entry.id   AF-A0A1H9KZ23-F1
#
_cell.length_a   1.000
_cell.length_b   1.000
_cell.length_c   1.000
_cell.angle_alpha   90.00
_cell.angle_beta   90.00
_cell.angle_gamma   90.00
#
_symmetry.space_group_name_H-M   'P 1'
#
loop_
_entity.id
_entity.type
_entity.pdbx_description
1 polymer ?
#
loop_
_entity_poly.entity_id
_entity_poly.type
_entity_poly.pdbx_seq_one_letter_code
_entity_poly.pdbx_strand_id
1 'polypeptide(L)'
;MIREFKNLTPAEQQIMFDAIPLITILVAGADDDMDEVELAEAQRLADIRSYNNTNLIGAFYEIIDNDLTGRIMSLVAELPNALAPRQEEVVARLTKLNDVLAKIPEPFGYLYYKDFVSFGHHVAESHGGFMRFMTVGPEEAKVMDLPMLTPVPRPSEVDYPDLP
;
A
#
# COMPACT_ATOMS: atom_id res chain seq x y z
N MET A 1 -1.97 19.29 2.70
CA MET A 1 -0.88 19.06 1.74
C MET A 1 0.26 18.40 2.48
N ILE A 2 0.66 17.21 2.02
CA ILE A 2 1.77 16.43 2.60
C ILE A 2 3.09 17.07 2.15
N ARG A 3 3.98 17.41 3.09
CA ARG A 3 5.16 18.25 2.80
C ARG A 3 6.19 17.52 1.94
N GLU A 4 6.36 16.23 2.20
CA GLU A 4 7.26 15.34 1.49
C GLU A 4 6.79 15.02 0.06
N PHE A 5 5.52 15.28 -0.27
CA PHE A 5 4.98 15.15 -1.63
C PHE A 5 5.21 16.39 -2.49
N LYS A 6 5.99 17.38 -2.03
CA LYS A 6 6.26 18.64 -2.75
C LYS A 6 6.81 18.48 -4.17
N ASN A 7 7.47 17.35 -4.47
CA ASN A 7 8.04 17.06 -5.78
C ASN A 7 7.10 16.26 -6.70
N LEU A 8 5.93 15.85 -6.19
CA LEU A 8 4.97 15.03 -6.90
C LEU A 8 3.91 15.89 -7.58
N THR A 9 3.63 15.58 -8.85
CA THR A 9 2.47 16.09 -9.56
C THR A 9 1.16 15.60 -8.92
N PRO A 10 0.01 16.23 -9.18
CA PRO A 10 -1.27 15.76 -8.63
C PRO A 10 -1.58 14.29 -8.98
N ALA A 11 -1.21 13.83 -10.18
CA ALA A 11 -1.40 12.44 -10.59
C ALA A 11 -0.52 11.48 -9.79
N GLU A 12 0.73 11.86 -9.49
CA GLU A 12 1.64 11.04 -8.67
C GLU A 12 1.23 11.02 -7.20
N GLN A 13 0.69 12.13 -6.69
CA GLN A 13 0.08 12.13 -5.36
C GLN A 13 -1.12 11.18 -5.29
N GLN A 14 -1.95 11.14 -6.34
CA GLN A 14 -3.05 10.18 -6.41
C GLN A 14 -2.54 8.73 -6.38
N ILE A 15 -1.45 8.41 -7.09
CA ILE A 15 -0.82 7.08 -7.03
C ILE A 15 -0.43 6.70 -5.58
N MET A 16 0.11 7.65 -4.80
CA MET A 16 0.38 7.42 -3.37
C MET A 16 -0.91 7.16 -2.58
N PHE A 17 -1.96 7.94 -2.83
CA PHE A 17 -3.23 7.79 -2.11
C PHE A 17 -3.98 6.50 -2.46
N ASP A 18 -3.81 5.99 -3.67
CA ASP A 18 -4.40 4.74 -4.11
C ASP A 18 -3.62 3.51 -3.58
N ALA A 19 -2.40 3.69 -3.06
CA ALA A 19 -1.54 2.59 -2.64
C ALA A 19 -2.19 1.70 -1.58
N ILE A 20 -2.67 2.27 -0.47
CA ILE A 20 -3.30 1.50 0.62
C ILE A 20 -4.57 0.78 0.15
N PRO A 21 -5.54 1.44 -0.51
CA PRO A 21 -6.69 0.75 -1.09
C PRO A 21 -6.31 -0.41 -2.03
N LEU A 22 -5.35 -0.19 -2.93
CA LEU A 22 -4.90 -1.20 -3.90
C LEU A 22 -4.18 -2.37 -3.23
N ILE A 23 -3.40 -2.12 -2.17
CA ILE A 23 -2.78 -3.18 -1.36
C ILE A 23 -3.87 -4.01 -0.67
N THR A 24 -4.90 -3.37 -0.09
CA THR A 24 -6.04 -4.08 0.49
C THR A 24 -6.73 -4.95 -0.55
N ILE A 25 -7.07 -4.40 -1.72
CA ILE A 25 -7.72 -5.17 -2.80
C ILE A 25 -6.85 -6.36 -3.24
N LEU A 26 -5.55 -6.15 -3.35
CA LEU A 26 -4.62 -7.18 -3.80
C LEU A 26 -4.48 -8.33 -2.77
N VAL A 27 -4.44 -7.98 -1.49
CA VAL A 27 -4.16 -8.92 -0.39
C VAL A 27 -5.43 -9.59 0.15
N ALA A 28 -6.50 -8.82 0.38
CA ALA A 28 -7.78 -9.30 0.91
C ALA A 28 -8.69 -9.83 -0.20
N GLY A 29 -8.78 -9.15 -1.35
CA GLY A 29 -9.66 -9.52 -2.48
C GLY A 29 -9.22 -10.74 -3.29
N ALA A 30 -8.52 -11.68 -2.64
CA ALA A 30 -8.11 -12.94 -3.22
C ALA A 30 -9.33 -13.75 -3.67
N ASP A 31 -10.29 -14.07 -2.82
CA ASP A 31 -11.37 -15.01 -3.15
C ASP A 31 -12.55 -14.45 -3.96
N ASP A 32 -12.35 -13.31 -4.64
CA ASP A 32 -13.31 -12.63 -5.56
C ASP A 32 -14.47 -11.91 -4.88
N ASP A 33 -14.56 -11.93 -3.55
CA ASP A 33 -15.52 -11.15 -2.77
C ASP A 33 -14.80 -10.58 -1.54
N MET A 34 -14.87 -9.27 -1.34
CA MET A 34 -14.23 -8.63 -0.20
C MET A 34 -15.31 -8.18 0.78
N ASP A 35 -15.39 -8.86 1.92
CA ASP A 35 -16.51 -8.69 2.84
C ASP A 35 -16.35 -7.49 3.78
N GLU A 36 -17.41 -7.19 4.55
CA GLU A 36 -17.41 -6.07 5.51
C GLU A 36 -16.36 -6.24 6.62
N VAL A 37 -16.02 -7.49 7.01
CA VAL A 37 -14.99 -7.76 8.00
C VAL A 37 -13.63 -7.42 7.43
N GLU A 38 -13.40 -7.76 6.16
CA GLU A 38 -12.13 -7.48 5.51
C GLU A 38 -11.85 -5.98 5.35
N LEU A 39 -12.88 -5.24 4.95
CA LEU A 39 -12.86 -3.79 4.89
C LEU A 39 -12.65 -3.14 6.27
N ALA A 40 -13.30 -3.66 7.31
CA ALA A 40 -13.20 -3.13 8.66
C ALA A 40 -11.79 -3.29 9.24
N GLU A 41 -11.09 -4.39 8.93
CA GLU A 41 -9.71 -4.61 9.39
C GLU A 41 -8.72 -3.67 8.68
N ALA A 42 -8.88 -3.45 7.37
CA ALA A 42 -8.07 -2.47 6.64
C ALA A 42 -8.29 -1.05 7.18
N GLN A 43 -9.54 -0.67 7.44
CA GLN A 43 -9.90 0.60 8.08
C GLN A 43 -9.26 0.72 9.46
N ARG A 44 -9.45 -0.28 10.33
CA ARG A 44 -8.88 -0.31 11.68
C ARG A 44 -7.37 -0.12 11.67
N LEU A 45 -6.64 -0.75 10.74
CA LEU A 45 -5.20 -0.58 10.63
C LEU A 45 -4.82 0.84 10.19
N ALA A 46 -5.56 1.43 9.25
CA ALA A 46 -5.38 2.82 8.86
C ALA A 46 -5.62 3.78 10.03
N ASP A 47 -6.67 3.58 10.83
CA ASP A 47 -6.97 4.37 12.03
C ASP A 47 -5.82 4.30 13.06
N ILE A 48 -5.27 3.10 13.29
CA ILE A 48 -4.14 2.92 14.21
C ILE A 48 -2.91 3.69 13.72
N ARG A 49 -2.64 3.67 12.41
CA ARG A 49 -1.50 4.34 11.79
C ARG A 49 -1.70 5.85 11.67
N SER A 50 -2.94 6.33 11.58
CA SER A 50 -3.28 7.77 11.62
C SER A 50 -3.12 8.34 13.03
N TYR A 51 -3.53 7.59 14.07
CA TYR A 51 -3.46 8.05 15.47
C TYR A 51 -2.03 8.08 16.06
N ASN A 52 -1.09 7.30 15.51
CA ASN A 52 0.25 7.22 16.06
C ASN A 52 1.08 8.48 15.75
N ASN A 53 0.95 9.51 16.61
CA ASN A 53 1.60 10.83 16.52
C ASN A 53 3.14 10.84 16.48
N THR A 54 3.80 9.68 16.63
CA THR A 54 5.26 9.54 16.45
C THR A 54 5.65 9.15 15.03
N ASN A 55 4.67 8.83 14.18
CA ASN A 55 4.90 8.38 12.83
C ASN A 55 5.19 9.56 11.89
N LEU A 56 6.37 9.56 11.28
CA LEU A 56 6.82 10.58 10.33
C LEU A 56 5.90 10.68 9.08
N ILE A 57 5.08 9.65 8.82
CA ILE A 57 4.10 9.60 7.73
C ILE A 57 2.64 9.66 8.22
N GLY A 58 2.37 10.09 9.46
CA GLY A 58 1.01 10.13 10.02
C GLY A 58 0.02 10.98 9.21
N ALA A 59 0.47 12.12 8.67
CA ALA A 59 -0.36 13.00 7.83
C ALA A 59 -0.84 12.33 6.52
N PHE A 60 -0.14 11.32 6.03
CA PHE A 60 -0.61 10.50 4.92
C PHE A 60 -1.81 9.66 5.36
N TYR A 61 -1.72 9.01 6.51
CA TYR A 61 -2.81 8.19 7.03
C TYR A 61 -4.04 9.01 7.41
N GLU A 62 -3.91 10.24 7.91
CA GLU A 62 -5.08 11.13 8.11
C GLU A 62 -5.89 11.35 6.81
N ILE A 63 -5.21 11.36 5.66
CA ILE A 63 -5.87 11.51 4.34
C ILE A 63 -6.44 10.19 3.85
N ILE A 64 -5.72 9.08 4.06
CA ILE A 64 -6.17 7.74 3.66
C ILE A 64 -7.39 7.30 4.47
N ASP A 65 -7.32 7.45 5.79
CA ASP A 65 -8.35 7.10 6.76
C ASP A 65 -9.69 7.77 6.40
N ASN A 66 -9.63 9.00 5.88
CA ASN A 66 -10.80 9.68 5.35
C ASN A 66 -11.40 8.96 4.12
N ASP A 67 -12.42 8.16 4.41
CA ASP A 67 -13.22 7.35 3.48
C ASP A 67 -12.42 6.24 2.78
N LEU A 68 -11.51 5.56 3.50
CA LEU A 68 -10.75 4.42 2.94
C LEU A 68 -11.67 3.36 2.34
N THR A 69 -12.73 2.97 3.06
CA THR A 69 -13.69 1.98 2.57
C THR A 69 -14.37 2.42 1.27
N GLY A 70 -14.84 3.67 1.18
CA GLY A 70 -15.45 4.21 -0.04
C GLY A 70 -14.47 4.28 -1.22
N ARG A 71 -13.19 4.59 -0.96
CA ARG A 71 -12.13 4.56 -1.97
C ARG A 71 -11.87 3.16 -2.49
N ILE A 72 -11.82 2.17 -1.59
CA ILE A 72 -11.64 0.77 -2.00
C ILE A 72 -12.80 0.32 -2.88
N MET A 73 -14.05 0.58 -2.48
CA MET A 73 -15.24 0.21 -3.27
C MET A 73 -15.26 0.90 -4.63
N SER A 74 -14.85 2.18 -4.68
CA SER A 74 -14.76 2.93 -5.94
C SER A 74 -13.72 2.31 -6.88
N LEU A 75 -12.54 1.93 -6.37
CA LEU A 75 -11.51 1.26 -7.15
C LEU A 75 -11.96 -0.14 -7.61
N VAL A 76 -12.59 -0.93 -6.74
CA VAL A 76 -13.12 -2.25 -7.12
C VAL A 76 -14.11 -2.13 -8.29
N ALA A 77 -14.97 -1.10 -8.31
CA ALA A 77 -15.91 -0.86 -9.40
C ALA A 77 -15.26 -0.48 -10.74
N GLU A 78 -14.03 0.06 -10.72
CA GLU A 78 -13.25 0.38 -11.92
C GLU A 78 -12.44 -0.81 -12.45
N LEU A 79 -12.12 -1.76 -11.58
CA LEU A 79 -11.25 -2.88 -11.91
C LEU A 79 -12.01 -3.99 -12.65
N PRO A 80 -11.30 -4.87 -13.39
CA PRO A 80 -11.92 -6.04 -14.00
C PRO A 80 -12.66 -6.93 -12.98
N ASN A 81 -13.82 -7.46 -13.38
CA ASN A 81 -14.60 -8.38 -12.54
C ASN A 81 -13.95 -9.76 -12.40
N ALA A 82 -13.20 -10.23 -13.39
CA ALA A 82 -12.52 -11.51 -13.25
C ALA A 82 -11.26 -11.36 -12.41
N LEU A 83 -11.05 -12.30 -11.50
CA LEU A 83 -9.97 -12.28 -10.51
C LEU A 83 -8.56 -12.07 -11.10
N ALA A 84 -8.15 -12.90 -12.06
CA ALA A 84 -6.81 -12.79 -12.66
C ALA A 84 -6.55 -11.42 -13.32
N PRO A 85 -7.40 -10.92 -14.25
CA PRO A 85 -7.18 -9.60 -14.83
C PRO A 85 -7.33 -8.45 -13.81
N ARG A 86 -8.13 -8.64 -12.74
CA ARG A 86 -8.17 -7.69 -11.62
C ARG A 86 -6.81 -7.57 -10.95
N GLN A 87 -6.21 -8.70 -10.60
CA GLN A 87 -4.89 -8.75 -9.96
C GLN A 87 -3.81 -8.15 -10.87
N GLU A 88 -3.80 -8.50 -12.16
CA GLU A 88 -2.86 -7.92 -13.13
C GLU A 88 -2.96 -6.39 -13.21
N GLU A 89 -4.18 -5.85 -13.27
CA GLU A 89 -4.41 -4.40 -13.30
C GLU A 89 -3.97 -3.72 -11.99
N VAL A 90 -4.31 -4.31 -10.83
CA VAL A 90 -3.88 -3.78 -9.52
C VAL A 90 -2.36 -3.75 -9.41
N VAL A 91 -1.69 -4.81 -9.84
CA VAL A 91 -0.22 -4.90 -9.86
C VAL A 91 0.38 -3.86 -10.79
N ALA A 92 -0.18 -3.68 -11.99
CA ALA A 92 0.26 -2.65 -12.93
C ALA A 92 0.12 -1.24 -12.35
N ARG A 93 -0.96 -0.97 -11.59
CA ARG A 93 -1.13 0.31 -10.87
C ARG A 93 -0.12 0.48 -9.75
N LEU A 94 0.06 -0.53 -8.89
CA LEU A 94 1.04 -0.50 -7.79
C LEU A 94 2.47 -0.35 -8.29
N THR A 95 2.83 -0.96 -9.41
CA THR A 95 4.18 -0.83 -10.01
C THR A 95 4.56 0.63 -10.30
N LYS A 96 3.59 1.50 -10.58
CA LYS A 96 3.83 2.94 -10.79
C LYS A 96 4.38 3.64 -9.56
N LEU A 97 4.22 3.06 -8.36
CA LEU A 97 4.84 3.58 -7.13
C LEU A 97 6.37 3.61 -7.22
N ASN A 98 7.00 2.77 -8.02
CA ASN A 98 8.45 2.75 -8.16
C ASN A 98 9.02 4.11 -8.61
N ASP A 99 8.39 4.72 -9.62
CA ASP A 99 8.80 6.03 -10.13
C ASP A 99 8.44 7.17 -9.15
N VAL A 100 7.36 6.99 -8.38
CA VAL A 100 6.89 7.98 -7.41
C VAL A 100 7.76 7.98 -6.15
N LEU A 101 8.03 6.81 -5.57
CA LEU A 101 8.87 6.64 -4.39
C LEU A 101 10.29 7.16 -4.63
N ALA A 102 10.83 7.00 -5.85
CA ALA A 102 12.13 7.55 -6.24
C ALA A 102 12.20 9.10 -6.21
N LYS A 103 11.06 9.79 -6.24
CA LYS A 103 10.97 11.27 -6.18
C LYS A 103 10.74 11.80 -4.76
N ILE A 104 10.40 10.92 -3.83
CA ILE A 104 10.15 11.27 -2.44
C ILE A 104 11.50 11.44 -1.73
N PRO A 105 11.74 12.58 -1.04
CA PRO A 105 13.00 12.82 -0.35
C PRO A 105 13.22 11.82 0.78
N GLU A 106 14.50 11.53 1.08
CA GLU A 106 14.85 10.80 2.29
C GLU A 106 14.38 11.54 3.56
N PRO A 107 13.96 10.80 4.60
CA PRO A 107 13.89 9.34 4.69
C PRO A 107 12.54 8.76 4.22
N PHE A 108 11.64 9.58 3.69
CA PHE A 108 10.22 9.24 3.52
C PHE A 108 9.99 8.15 2.48
N GLY A 109 10.76 8.08 1.40
CA GLY A 109 10.62 7.01 0.40
C GLY A 109 10.78 5.61 1.03
N TYR A 110 11.78 5.45 1.91
CA TYR A 110 11.98 4.21 2.68
C TYR A 110 10.83 3.95 3.65
N LEU A 111 10.37 4.98 4.37
CA LEU A 111 9.28 4.84 5.33
C LEU A 111 7.97 4.41 4.66
N TYR A 112 7.59 5.02 3.53
CA TYR A 112 6.40 4.63 2.77
C TYR A 112 6.52 3.21 2.22
N TYR A 113 7.65 2.85 1.61
CA TYR A 113 7.87 1.48 1.12
C TYR A 113 7.71 0.45 2.24
N LYS A 114 8.40 0.65 3.37
CA LYS A 114 8.32 -0.24 4.53
C LYS A 114 6.91 -0.33 5.09
N ASP A 115 6.23 0.81 5.17
CA ASP A 115 4.86 0.91 5.65
C ASP A 115 3.90 0.13 4.75
N PHE A 116 4.01 0.24 3.42
CA PHE A 116 3.20 -0.50 2.46
C PHE A 116 3.37 -2.01 2.58
N VAL A 117 4.61 -2.50 2.67
CA VAL A 117 4.88 -3.92 2.87
C VAL A 117 4.27 -4.38 4.20
N SER A 118 4.56 -3.67 5.30
CA SER A 118 3.99 -4.04 6.61
C SER A 118 2.45 -3.96 6.65
N PHE A 119 1.83 -3.06 5.88
CA PHE A 119 0.37 -2.98 5.75
C PHE A 119 -0.16 -4.26 5.10
N GLY A 120 0.42 -4.65 3.96
CA GLY A 120 0.06 -5.88 3.26
C GLY A 120 0.19 -7.12 4.15
N HIS A 121 1.25 -7.20 4.94
CA HIS A 121 1.42 -8.29 5.90
C HIS A 121 0.29 -8.34 6.94
N HIS A 122 -0.05 -7.21 7.56
CA HIS A 122 -1.12 -7.17 8.57
C HIS A 122 -2.49 -7.52 7.99
N VAL A 123 -2.81 -7.01 6.81
CA VAL A 123 -4.04 -7.38 6.11
C VAL A 123 -4.06 -8.91 5.89
N ALA A 124 -2.98 -9.49 5.36
CA ALA A 124 -2.88 -10.94 5.15
C ALA A 124 -3.01 -11.77 6.44
N GLU A 125 -2.48 -11.29 7.56
CA GLU A 125 -2.57 -11.93 8.87
C GLU A 125 -3.98 -11.88 9.46
N SER A 126 -4.67 -10.75 9.32
CA SER A 126 -6.05 -10.56 9.81
C SER A 126 -7.06 -11.46 9.09
N HIS A 127 -6.84 -11.79 7.82
CA HIS A 127 -7.76 -12.62 7.00
C HIS A 127 -7.49 -14.12 7.08
N GLY A 128 -6.84 -14.60 8.14
CA GLY A 128 -6.68 -16.04 8.39
C GLY A 128 -5.47 -16.71 7.72
N GLY A 129 -4.60 -15.91 7.09
CA GLY A 129 -3.25 -16.31 6.70
C GLY A 129 -3.13 -17.10 5.39
N PHE A 130 -2.11 -16.69 4.62
CA PHE A 130 -1.40 -17.41 3.55
C PHE A 130 -2.25 -18.19 2.53
N MET A 131 -2.42 -17.63 1.33
CA MET A 131 -1.98 -18.25 0.06
C MET A 131 -2.58 -17.53 -1.14
N ARG A 132 -1.89 -16.51 -1.66
CA ARG A 132 -1.81 -16.31 -3.11
C ARG A 132 -0.39 -15.93 -3.49
N PHE A 133 0.20 -16.78 -4.30
CA PHE A 133 1.47 -16.50 -4.95
C PHE A 133 1.16 -15.75 -6.24
N MET A 134 1.90 -14.68 -6.48
CA MET A 134 2.04 -14.11 -7.80
C MET A 134 3.21 -14.78 -8.48
N THR A 135 3.02 -15.17 -9.74
CA THR A 135 4.12 -15.63 -10.58
C THR A 135 4.86 -14.41 -11.13
N VAL A 136 6.06 -14.13 -10.62
CA VAL A 136 6.95 -13.10 -11.15
C VAL A 136 8.08 -13.80 -11.90
N GLY A 137 7.88 -14.09 -13.19
CA GLY A 137 8.80 -14.92 -13.96
C GLY A 137 8.70 -16.40 -13.54
N PRO A 138 9.81 -17.18 -13.47
CA PRO A 138 9.75 -18.58 -13.05
C PRO A 138 9.55 -18.78 -11.54
N GLU A 139 9.47 -17.70 -10.75
CA GLU A 139 9.38 -17.75 -9.29
C GLU A 139 7.99 -17.32 -8.77
N GLU A 140 7.49 -18.05 -7.78
CA GLU A 140 6.29 -17.70 -7.02
C GLU A 140 6.67 -16.80 -5.85
N ALA A 141 6.10 -15.59 -5.81
CA ALA A 141 6.31 -14.61 -4.76
C ALA A 141 5.02 -14.37 -3.98
N LYS A 142 5.14 -14.09 -2.68
CA LYS A 142 3.95 -13.86 -1.86
C LYS A 142 3.45 -12.44 -2.10
N VAL A 143 2.15 -12.32 -2.30
CA VAL A 143 1.51 -11.04 -2.65
C VAL A 143 1.74 -9.95 -1.60
N MET A 144 1.71 -10.30 -0.30
CA MET A 144 1.88 -9.33 0.79
C MET A 144 3.29 -8.73 0.87
N ASP A 145 4.29 -9.37 0.26
CA ASP A 145 5.66 -8.85 0.16
C ASP A 145 5.78 -7.75 -0.91
N LEU A 146 4.70 -7.50 -1.68
CA LEU A 146 4.63 -6.51 -2.77
C LEU A 146 5.80 -6.64 -3.77
N PRO A 147 5.99 -7.82 -4.40
CA PRO A 147 7.17 -8.11 -5.23
C PRO A 147 7.29 -7.25 -6.50
N MET A 148 6.24 -6.51 -6.86
CA MET A 148 6.24 -5.55 -7.96
C MET A 148 6.91 -4.21 -7.58
N LEU A 149 7.12 -3.96 -6.28
CA LEU A 149 7.78 -2.77 -5.79
C LEU A 149 9.29 -2.99 -5.66
N THR A 150 10.06 -2.04 -6.17
CA THR A 150 11.50 -1.98 -5.99
C THR A 150 11.80 -1.63 -4.53
N PRO A 151 12.57 -2.46 -3.80
CA PRO A 151 12.93 -2.16 -2.43
C PRO A 151 13.64 -0.82 -2.31
N VAL A 152 13.14 0.05 -1.42
CA VAL A 152 13.79 1.32 -1.10
C VAL A 152 14.77 1.08 0.05
N PRO A 153 16.08 1.29 -0.12
CA PRO A 153 17.06 1.01 0.91
C PRO A 153 16.89 1.95 2.11
N ARG A 154 17.23 1.45 3.30
CA ARG A 154 17.30 2.28 4.50
C ARG A 154 18.35 3.39 4.30
N PRO A 155 18.01 4.67 4.52
CA PRO A 155 18.96 5.77 4.49
C PRO A 155 20.07 5.61 5.55
N SER A 156 21.11 6.44 5.44
CA SER A 156 22.26 6.49 6.35
C SER A 156 21.85 6.41 7.84
N GLU A 157 22.34 5.40 8.56
CA GLU A 157 22.13 5.28 10.02
C GLU A 157 22.79 6.41 10.81
N VAL A 158 23.79 7.09 10.22
CA VAL A 158 24.44 8.24 10.84
C VAL A 158 23.54 9.47 10.78
N ASP A 159 22.91 9.70 9.63
CA ASP A 159 22.06 10.88 9.41
C ASP A 159 20.65 10.67 9.98
N TYR A 160 20.21 9.40 10.07
CA TYR A 160 18.88 9.01 10.54
C TYR A 160 18.94 7.82 11.53
N PRO A 161 19.55 8.01 12.71
CA PRO A 161 19.77 6.91 13.68
C PRO A 161 18.48 6.29 14.21
N ASP A 162 17.42 7.09 14.33
CA ASP A 162 16.16 6.71 14.98
C ASP A 162 15.09 6.20 14.00
N LEU A 163 15.44 5.92 12.74
CA LEU A 163 14.46 5.37 11.80
C LEU A 163 14.03 3.96 12.23
N PRO A 164 12.73 3.63 12.16
CA PRO A 164 12.24 2.31 12.50
C PRO A 164 12.77 1.23 11.55
#